data_AF-A0A941ITX3-F1
#
_entry.id   AF-A0A941ITX3-F1
#
_cell.length_a   1.000
_cell.length_b   1.000
_cell.length_c   1.000
_cell.angle_alpha   90.00
_cell.angle_beta   90.00
_cell.angle_gamma   90.00
#
_symmetry.space_group_name_H-M   'P 1'
#
loop_
_entity.id
_entity.type
_entity.pdbx_description
1 polymer ?
#
loop_
_entity_poly.entity_id
_entity_poly.type
_entity_poly.pdbx_seq_one_letter_code
_entity_poly.pdbx_strand_id
1 'polypeptide(L)'
;MTESPLLSSLRRAVQGAPEDVPLRLHLAGLLVDAGLTEEAVGHLGTVLSGAPGSAEALELMRRALTGTTLTGTTTQSAADSAPAPVPA
;
A
#
# COMPACT_ATOMS: atom_id res chain seq x y z
N MET A 1 -15.49 9.37 -2.40
CA MET A 1 -15.49 7.99 -2.92
C MET A 1 -15.74 7.09 -1.72
N THR A 2 -16.94 6.51 -1.64
CA THR A 2 -17.43 5.79 -0.45
C THR A 2 -16.55 4.57 -0.20
N GLU A 3 -15.91 4.50 0.97
CA GLU A 3 -15.25 3.27 1.41
C GLU A 3 -16.24 2.12 1.25
N SER A 4 -15.86 1.09 0.48
CA SER A 4 -16.78 0.01 0.15
C SER A 4 -17.05 -0.80 1.43
N PRO A 5 -18.31 -1.01 1.86
CA PRO A 5 -18.61 -1.78 3.08
C PRO A 5 -18.06 -3.22 3.03
N LEU A 6 -17.83 -3.74 1.81
CA LEU A 6 -17.10 -4.98 1.57
C LEU A 6 -15.68 -4.93 2.14
N LEU A 7 -14.94 -3.85 1.89
CA LEU A 7 -13.53 -3.71 2.28
C LEU A 7 -13.39 -3.67 3.80
N SER A 8 -14.29 -2.96 4.49
CA SER A 8 -14.33 -2.95 5.96
C SER A 8 -14.68 -4.35 6.52
N SER A 9 -15.58 -5.10 5.88
CA SER A 9 -15.87 -6.49 6.24
C SER A 9 -14.67 -7.42 6.02
N LEU A 10 -13.96 -7.28 4.89
CA LEU A 10 -12.78 -8.09 4.57
C LEU A 10 -11.61 -7.79 5.53
N ARG A 11 -11.36 -6.52 5.86
CA ARG A 11 -10.39 -6.13 6.90
C ARG A 11 -10.69 -6.83 8.23
N ARG A 12 -11.97 -6.90 8.62
CA ARG A 12 -12.38 -7.58 9.86
C ARG A 12 -12.14 -9.09 9.79
N ALA A 13 -12.40 -9.70 8.63
CA ALA A 13 -12.14 -11.12 8.40
C ALA A 13 -10.64 -11.44 8.47
N VAL A 14 -9.78 -10.63 7.85
CA VAL A 14 -8.31 -10.79 7.91
C VAL A 14 -7.77 -10.60 9.32
N GLN A 15 -8.37 -9.71 10.13
CA GLN A 15 -8.03 -9.59 11.54
C GLN A 15 -8.42 -10.83 12.36
N GLY A 16 -9.49 -11.52 11.99
CA GLY A 16 -9.90 -12.79 12.61
C GLY A 16 -9.07 -13.99 12.16
N ALA A 17 -8.46 -13.93 10.97
CA ALA A 17 -7.64 -14.99 10.40
C ALA A 17 -6.36 -14.40 9.74
N PRO A 18 -5.38 -13.98 10.54
CA PRO A 18 -4.17 -13.32 10.03
C PRO A 18 -3.21 -14.26 9.28
N GLU A 19 -3.42 -15.56 9.36
CA GLU A 19 -2.62 -16.59 8.66
C GLU A 19 -3.26 -17.06 7.35
N ASP A 20 -4.48 -16.62 7.04
CA ASP A 20 -5.15 -16.93 5.77
C ASP A 20 -4.56 -16.08 4.63
N VAL A 21 -3.52 -16.64 4.00
CA VAL A 21 -2.79 -16.01 2.89
C VAL A 21 -3.70 -15.69 1.69
N PRO A 22 -4.57 -16.59 1.20
CA PRO A 22 -5.54 -16.27 0.15
C PRO A 22 -6.44 -15.08 0.50
N LEU A 23 -6.98 -15.04 1.72
CA LEU A 23 -7.84 -13.96 2.17
C LEU A 23 -7.09 -12.61 2.20
N ARG A 24 -5.85 -12.63 2.67
CA ARG A 24 -4.98 -11.45 2.69
C ARG A 24 -4.63 -10.96 1.28
N LEU A 25 -4.36 -11.86 0.34
CA LEU A 25 -4.12 -11.51 -1.07
C LEU A 25 -5.35 -10.85 -1.71
N HIS A 26 -6.54 -11.39 -1.41
CA HIS A 26 -7.78 -10.83 -1.93
C HIS A 26 -8.04 -9.42 -1.41
N LEU A 27 -7.81 -9.18 -0.11
CA LEU A 27 -7.88 -7.83 0.48
C LEU A 27 -6.85 -6.89 -0.18
N ALA A 28 -5.61 -7.33 -0.34
CA ALA A 28 -4.56 -6.53 -0.95
C ALA A 28 -4.90 -6.15 -2.40
N GLY A 29 -5.45 -7.08 -3.19
CA GLY A 29 -5.90 -6.79 -4.56
C GLY A 29 -6.97 -5.69 -4.60
N LEU A 30 -7.97 -5.76 -3.74
CA LEU A 30 -9.01 -4.74 -3.64
C LEU A 30 -8.46 -3.38 -3.18
N LEU A 31 -7.49 -3.37 -2.27
CA LEU A 31 -6.83 -2.14 -1.83
C LEU A 31 -6.05 -1.48 -2.97
N VAL A 32 -5.34 -2.27 -3.80
CA VAL A 32 -4.65 -1.76 -4.99
C VAL A 32 -5.66 -1.14 -5.97
N ASP A 33 -6.77 -1.84 -6.24
CA ASP A 33 -7.79 -1.36 -7.18
C ASP A 33 -8.53 -0.11 -6.65
N ALA A 34 -8.64 0.03 -5.32
CA ALA A 34 -9.19 1.21 -4.66
C ALA A 34 -8.19 2.39 -4.55
N GLY A 35 -6.93 2.22 -4.98
CA GLY A 35 -5.87 3.22 -4.85
C GLY A 35 -5.32 3.38 -3.42
N LEU A 36 -5.66 2.47 -2.51
CA LEU A 36 -5.17 2.42 -1.14
C LEU A 36 -3.83 1.67 -1.08
N THR A 37 -2.86 2.17 -1.84
CA THR A 37 -1.62 1.46 -2.14
C THR A 37 -0.74 1.22 -0.90
N GLU A 38 -0.65 2.19 0.01
CA GLU A 38 0.16 2.08 1.24
C GLU A 38 -0.26 0.88 2.09
N GLU A 39 -1.57 0.72 2.27
CA GLU A 39 -2.13 -0.38 3.06
C GLU A 39 -1.98 -1.72 2.34
N ALA A 40 -2.16 -1.73 1.02
CA ALA A 40 -1.93 -2.92 0.18
C ALA A 40 -0.49 -3.42 0.31
N VAL A 41 0.50 -2.52 0.25
CA VAL A 41 1.93 -2.87 0.35
C VAL A 41 2.25 -3.52 1.70
N GLY A 42 1.70 -3.00 2.81
CA GLY A 42 1.87 -3.63 4.13
C GLY A 42 1.34 -5.07 4.18
N HIS A 43 0.16 -5.31 3.61
CA HIS A 43 -0.40 -6.66 3.52
C HIS A 43 0.43 -7.59 2.62
N LEU A 44 0.87 -7.11 1.46
CA LEU A 44 1.69 -7.89 0.53
C LEU A 44 3.06 -8.25 1.10
N GLY A 45 3.71 -7.33 1.85
CA GLY A 45 4.96 -7.61 2.53
C GLY A 45 4.83 -8.74 3.55
N THR A 46 3.71 -8.81 4.26
CA THR A 46 3.44 -9.90 5.22
C THR A 46 3.26 -11.24 4.50
N VAL A 47 2.55 -11.25 3.36
CA VAL A 47 2.40 -12.47 2.53
C VAL A 47 3.76 -12.93 1.99
N LEU A 48 4.55 -12.01 1.44
CA LEU A 48 5.86 -12.33 0.86
C LEU A 48 6.87 -12.81 1.91
N SER A 49 6.74 -12.34 3.15
CA SER A 49 7.57 -12.82 4.26
C SER A 49 7.32 -14.31 4.57
N GLY A 50 6.07 -14.77 4.44
CA GLY A 50 5.72 -16.19 4.63
C GLY A 50 5.83 -17.04 3.35
N ALA A 51 5.62 -16.44 2.20
CA ALA A 51 5.59 -17.09 0.89
C ALA A 51 6.32 -16.22 -0.17
N PRO A 52 7.66 -16.18 -0.15
CA PRO A 52 8.44 -15.31 -1.05
C PRO A 52 8.30 -15.68 -2.53
N GLY A 53 7.86 -16.90 -2.83
CA GLY A 53 7.60 -17.38 -4.20
C GLY A 53 6.18 -17.12 -4.72
N SER A 54 5.35 -16.34 -4.00
CA SER A 54 3.99 -16.05 -4.44
C SER A 54 3.99 -15.10 -5.64
N ALA A 55 3.76 -15.66 -6.84
CA ALA A 55 3.68 -14.88 -8.08
C ALA A 55 2.56 -13.83 -8.04
N GLU A 56 1.43 -14.15 -7.41
CA GLU A 56 0.31 -13.23 -7.26
C GLU A 56 0.66 -12.04 -6.36
N ALA A 57 1.33 -12.29 -5.23
CA ALA A 57 1.77 -11.22 -4.33
C ALA A 57 2.76 -10.27 -5.01
N LEU A 58 3.71 -10.82 -5.79
CA LEU A 58 4.69 -10.05 -6.54
C LEU A 58 4.04 -9.19 -7.62
N GLU A 59 3.08 -9.74 -8.37
CA GLU A 59 2.38 -8.99 -9.41
C GLU A 59 1.51 -7.87 -8.82
N LEU A 60 0.81 -8.12 -7.72
CA LEU A 60 0.05 -7.09 -7.01
C LEU A 60 0.97 -5.98 -6.48
N MET A 61 2.14 -6.33 -5.94
CA MET A 61 3.11 -5.35 -5.42
C MET A 61 3.71 -4.49 -6.55
N ARG A 62 3.97 -5.11 -7.71
CA ARG A 62 4.39 -4.38 -8.91
C ARG A 62 3.31 -3.41 -9.37
N ARG A 63 2.05 -3.86 -9.43
CA ARG A 63 0.90 -3.05 -9.85
C ARG A 63 0.67 -1.86 -8.92
N ALA A 64 0.70 -2.12 -7.62
CA ALA A 64 0.66 -1.12 -6.55
C ALA A 64 1.71 -0.02 -6.77
N LEU A 65 2.97 -0.42 -6.96
CA LEU A 65 4.07 0.52 -7.12
C LEU A 65 3.99 1.31 -8.44
N THR A 66 3.62 0.67 -9.55
CA THR A 66 3.45 1.38 -10.84
C THR A 66 2.30 2.37 -10.83
N GLY A 67 1.21 2.10 -10.10
CA GLY A 67 0.09 3.04 -9.94
C GLY A 67 0.49 4.33 -9.22
N THR A 68 1.37 4.24 -8.22
CA THR A 68 1.88 5.40 -7.45
C THR A 68 2.86 6.26 -8.24
N THR A 69 3.60 5.69 -9.20
CA THR A 69 4.60 6.46 -9.98
C THR A 69 3.99 7.54 -10.87
N LEU A 70 2.69 7.48 -11.17
CA LEU A 70 1.99 8.53 -11.92
C LEU A 70 1.46 9.67 -11.05
N THR A 71 1.45 9.53 -9.72
CA THR A 71 0.98 10.56 -8.76
C THR A 71 2.10 11.10 -7.86
N GLY A 72 3.31 10.51 -7.89
CA GLY A 72 4.43 10.89 -7.02
C GLY A 72 5.46 11.87 -7.58
N THR A 73 5.38 12.31 -8.85
CA THR A 73 6.46 13.14 -9.45
C THR A 73 6.37 14.65 -9.16
N THR A 74 5.49 15.12 -8.27
CA THR A 74 5.46 16.54 -7.90
C THR A 74 5.46 16.72 -6.39
N THR A 75 6.57 17.27 -5.87
CA THR A 75 6.76 17.88 -4.54
C THR A 75 7.48 17.02 -3.49
N GLN A 76 8.72 16.61 -3.79
CA GLN A 76 9.74 16.47 -2.75
C GLN A 76 11.10 16.93 -3.28
N SER A 77 11.15 18.15 -3.85
CA SER A 77 12.41 18.83 -4.17
C SER A 77 12.20 20.34 -4.31
N ALA A 78 11.61 20.98 -3.30
CA ALA A 78 11.70 22.44 -3.12
C ALA A 78 11.35 22.80 -1.67
N ALA A 79 12.25 23.54 -1.02
CA ALA A 79 12.05 24.32 0.21
C ALA A 79 12.19 23.60 1.58
N ASP A 80 13.41 23.17 1.93
CA ASP A 80 13.96 23.41 3.28
C ASP A 80 15.50 23.44 3.24
N SER A 81 16.07 24.51 2.69
CA SER A 81 17.47 24.90 2.90
C SER A 81 17.65 26.38 2.57
N ALA A 82 16.84 27.22 3.22
CA ALA A 82 17.14 28.62 3.50
C ALA A 82 16.13 29.10 4.56
N PRO A 83 16.62 29.55 5.72
CA PRO A 83 16.74 31.00 5.85
C PRO A 83 18.05 31.44 6.50
N ALA A 84 18.75 32.39 5.86
CA ALA A 84 19.41 33.46 6.62
C ALA A 84 18.30 34.40 7.15
N PRO A 85 18.40 34.99 8.35
CA PRO A 85 19.20 36.22 8.50
C PRO A 85 20.00 36.39 9.83
N VAL A 86 20.95 37.34 9.75
CA VAL A 86 21.84 38.06 10.71
C VAL A 86 21.14 38.59 12.01
N PRO A 87 21.79 39.27 13.03
CA PRO A 87 23.15 39.84 13.16
C PRO A 87 23.87 39.67 14.55
N ALA A 88 25.12 40.14 14.69
CA ALA A 88 25.77 40.50 15.96
C ALA A 88 26.70 41.71 15.77
#